data_AF-A0A7J4TMA3-F1
#
_entry.id   AF-A0A7J4TMA3-F1
#
_cell.length_a   1.000
_cell.length_b   1.000
_cell.length_c   1.000
_cell.angle_alpha   90.00
_cell.angle_beta   90.00
_cell.angle_gamma   90.00
#
_symmetry.space_group_name_H-M   'P 1'
#
loop_
_entity.id
_entity.type
_entity.pdbx_description
1 polymer ?
#
loop_
_entity_poly.entity_id
_entity_poly.type
_entity_poly.pdbx_seq_one_letter_code
_entity_poly.pdbx_strand_id
1 'polypeptide(L)'
;MNYYIFALLAAFFMGLAPIFGKFGLKNVDPAVALSIRSFFISAIMLGWLMLNRDINPVTNISSGGWIFIALEGLCAALLGQLFYYYALKSGDASMVVPLIASFPLFTFIIASIFLGDKVTLTKIAGLGLIIMGVVLIRS
;
A
#
# COMPACT_ATOMS: atom_id res chain seq x y z
N MET A 1 19.41 13.02 -2.16
CA MET A 1 18.32 12.76 -3.14
C MET A 1 17.00 13.13 -2.48
N ASN A 2 16.14 13.88 -3.16
CA ASN A 2 14.92 14.42 -2.54
C ASN A 2 13.80 13.38 -2.59
N TYR A 3 13.30 12.94 -1.44
CA TYR A 3 12.31 11.85 -1.33
C TYR A 3 11.00 12.12 -2.08
N TYR A 4 10.69 13.39 -2.36
CA TYR A 4 9.53 13.77 -3.17
C TYR A 4 9.51 13.11 -4.55
N ILE A 5 10.66 12.95 -5.21
CA ILE A 5 10.71 12.32 -6.55
C ILE A 5 10.28 10.85 -6.44
N PHE A 6 10.79 10.13 -5.45
CA PHE A 6 10.40 8.74 -5.20
C PHE A 6 8.93 8.62 -4.83
N ALA A 7 8.40 9.54 -4.01
CA ALA A 7 6.99 9.56 -3.65
C ALA A 7 6.08 9.81 -4.86
N LEU A 8 6.47 10.71 -5.77
CA LEU A 8 5.72 10.98 -7.01
C LEU A 8 5.74 9.78 -7.97
N LEU A 9 6.89 9.13 -8.12
CA LEU A 9 6.99 7.89 -8.91
C LEU A 9 6.13 6.79 -8.30
N ALA A 10 6.17 6.62 -6.97
CA ALA A 10 5.31 5.65 -6.28
C ALA A 10 3.83 5.96 -6.53
N ALA A 11 3.41 7.22 -6.41
CA ALA A 11 2.03 7.63 -6.67
C ALA A 11 1.60 7.32 -8.11
N PHE A 12 2.48 7.54 -9.10
CA PHE A 12 2.21 7.20 -10.50
C PHE A 12 1.97 5.69 -10.68
N PHE A 13 2.85 4.83 -10.17
CA PHE A 13 2.68 3.38 -10.27
C PHE A 13 1.48 2.87 -9.47
N MET A 14 1.20 3.46 -8.29
CA MET A 14 0.01 3.15 -7.50
C MET A 14 -1.29 3.58 -8.20
N GLY A 15 -1.25 4.60 -9.06
CA GLY A 15 -2.40 4.99 -9.90
C GLY A 15 -2.63 4.06 -11.10
N LEU A 16 -1.55 3.51 -11.68
CA LEU A 16 -1.63 2.55 -12.79
C LEU A 16 -2.06 1.14 -12.34
N ALA A 17 -1.55 0.66 -11.21
CA ALA A 17 -1.79 -0.69 -10.71
C ALA A 17 -3.29 -1.11 -10.60
N PRO A 18 -4.21 -0.26 -10.10
CA PRO A 18 -5.65 -0.55 -10.06
C PRO A 18 -6.24 -0.89 -11.43
N ILE A 19 -5.76 -0.25 -12.50
CA ILE A 19 -6.25 -0.46 -13.86
C ILE A 19 -5.91 -1.89 -14.30
N PHE A 20 -4.64 -2.28 -14.18
CA PHE A 20 -4.20 -3.65 -14.48
C PHE A 20 -4.86 -4.69 -13.57
N GLY A 21 -5.00 -4.39 -12.27
CA GLY A 21 -5.68 -5.25 -11.30
C GLY A 21 -7.13 -5.50 -11.68
N LYS A 22 -7.87 -4.46 -12.05
CA LYS A 22 -9.27 -4.55 -12.50
C LYS A 22 -9.40 -5.47 -13.73
N PHE A 23 -8.49 -5.36 -14.70
CA PHE A 23 -8.48 -6.25 -15.86
C PHE A 23 -8.17 -7.70 -15.49
N GLY A 24 -7.19 -7.94 -14.61
CA GLY A 24 -6.81 -9.28 -14.16
C GLY A 24 -7.87 -9.99 -13.29
N LEU A 25 -8.71 -9.23 -12.59
CA LEU A 25 -9.72 -9.76 -11.65
C LEU A 25 -11.03 -10.21 -12.30
N LYS A 26 -11.25 -9.96 -13.61
CA LYS A 26 -12.55 -10.19 -14.28
C LYS A 26 -13.14 -11.58 -14.01
N ASN A 27 -12.33 -12.63 -14.13
CA ASN A 27 -12.76 -14.03 -13.99
C ASN A 27 -11.95 -14.81 -12.95
N VAL A 28 -11.19 -14.11 -12.10
CA VAL A 28 -10.28 -14.73 -11.14
C VAL A 28 -10.72 -14.35 -9.73
N ASP A 29 -10.65 -15.29 -8.80
CA ASP A 29 -10.86 -15.00 -7.39
C ASP A 29 -9.80 -14.00 -6.88
N PRO A 30 -10.17 -12.96 -6.10
CA PRO A 30 -9.23 -11.99 -5.53
C PRO A 30 -8.04 -12.62 -4.80
N ALA A 31 -8.24 -13.70 -4.03
CA ALA A 31 -7.16 -14.37 -3.32
C ALA A 31 -6.20 -15.05 -4.31
N VAL A 32 -6.74 -15.71 -5.34
CA VAL A 32 -5.92 -16.35 -6.38
C VAL A 32 -5.11 -15.31 -7.17
N ALA A 33 -5.74 -14.22 -7.59
CA ALA A 33 -5.06 -13.13 -8.30
C ALA A 33 -3.94 -12.51 -7.44
N LEU A 34 -4.21 -12.32 -6.14
CA LEU A 34 -3.24 -11.83 -5.18
C LEU A 34 -2.05 -12.78 -5.03
N SER A 35 -2.31 -14.09 -4.88
CA SER A 35 -1.27 -15.11 -4.78
C SER A 35 -0.39 -15.16 -6.02
N ILE A 36 -0.98 -15.15 -7.22
CA ILE A 36 -0.23 -15.13 -8.48
C ILE A 36 0.68 -13.91 -8.53
N ARG A 37 0.12 -12.71 -8.27
CA ARG A 37 0.89 -11.46 -8.26
C ARG A 37 2.05 -11.52 -7.26
N SER A 38 1.78 -11.93 -6.02
CA SER A 38 2.80 -12.00 -4.97
C SER A 38 3.91 -12.97 -5.35
N PHE A 39 3.57 -14.14 -5.91
CA PHE A 39 4.56 -15.11 -6.38
C PHE A 39 5.49 -14.54 -7.45
N PHE A 40 4.93 -13.91 -8.50
CA PHE A 40 5.73 -13.32 -9.57
C PHE A 40 6.67 -12.22 -9.06
N ILE A 41 6.17 -11.33 -8.20
CA ILE A 41 6.96 -10.23 -7.65
C ILE A 41 8.06 -10.77 -6.73
N SER A 42 7.74 -11.71 -5.84
CA SER A 42 8.73 -12.35 -4.98
C SER A 42 9.82 -13.07 -5.77
N ALA A 43 9.46 -13.79 -6.84
CA ALA A 43 10.44 -14.47 -7.69
C ALA A 43 11.41 -13.48 -8.37
N ILE A 44 10.89 -12.37 -8.92
CA ILE A 44 11.71 -11.32 -9.55
C ILE A 44 12.63 -10.67 -8.52
N MET A 45 12.10 -10.31 -7.34
CA MET A 45 12.88 -9.68 -6.27
C MET A 45 13.98 -10.60 -5.74
N LEU A 46 13.69 -11.88 -5.52
CA LEU A 46 14.68 -12.86 -5.09
C LEU A 46 15.76 -13.08 -6.16
N GLY A 47 15.38 -13.17 -7.44
CA GLY A 47 16.32 -13.28 -8.55
C GLY A 47 17.25 -12.06 -8.62
N TRP A 48 16.70 -10.84 -8.45
CA TRP A 48 17.48 -9.60 -8.37
C TRP A 48 18.49 -9.61 -7.21
N LEU A 49 18.08 -10.05 -6.03
CA LEU A 49 18.97 -10.16 -4.86
C LEU A 49 20.12 -11.14 -5.11
N MET A 50 19.84 -12.28 -5.74
CA MET A 50 20.88 -13.28 -6.07
C MET A 50 21.92 -12.73 -7.06
N LEU A 51 21.49 -11.92 -8.05
CA LEU A 51 22.38 -11.31 -9.03
C LEU A 51 23.29 -10.22 -8.44
N ASN A 52 22.80 -9.45 -7.47
CA ASN A 52 23.57 -8.37 -6.87
C ASN A 52 24.61 -8.84 -5.84
N ARG A 53 24.63 -10.13 -5.48
CA ARG A 53 25.59 -10.80 -4.56
C ARG A 53 25.78 -10.17 -3.17
N ASP A 54 25.09 -9.09 -2.85
CA ASP A 54 25.15 -8.42 -1.55
C ASP A 54 24.00 -8.92 -0.66
N ILE A 55 24.22 -10.05 0.00
CA ILE A 55 23.28 -10.66 0.98
C ILE A 55 23.47 -10.13 2.41
N ASN A 56 24.51 -9.30 2.63
CA ASN A 56 24.76 -8.64 3.92
C ASN A 56 23.56 -7.84 4.49
N PRO A 57 22.66 -7.24 3.70
CA PRO A 57 21.52 -6.52 4.25
C PRO A 57 20.55 -7.41 5.02
N VAL A 58 20.41 -8.69 4.64
CA VAL A 58 19.46 -9.63 5.27
C VAL A 58 19.98 -10.10 6.62
N THR A 59 21.30 -10.29 6.76
CA THR A 59 21.95 -10.68 8.02
C THR A 59 22.04 -9.54 9.02
N ASN A 60 21.88 -8.29 8.58
CA ASN A 60 21.95 -7.10 9.42
C ASN A 60 20.59 -6.64 9.98
N ILE A 61 19.50 -7.37 9.68
CA ILE A 61 18.16 -7.09 10.21
C ILE A 61 18.12 -7.56 11.67
N SER A 62 17.77 -6.65 12.58
CA SER A 62 17.57 -7.00 13.99
C SER A 62 16.42 -7.99 14.18
N SER A 63 16.44 -8.79 15.24
CA SER A 63 15.37 -9.75 15.55
C SER A 63 13.99 -9.09 15.65
N GLY A 64 13.93 -7.83 16.12
CA GLY A 64 12.70 -7.04 16.13
C GLY A 64 12.28 -6.55 14.73
N GLY A 65 13.24 -6.21 13.87
CA GLY A 65 12.98 -5.79 12.50
C GLY A 65 12.25 -6.85 11.68
N TRP A 66 12.61 -8.13 11.85
CA TRP A 66 11.91 -9.25 11.22
C TRP A 66 10.43 -9.30 11.57
N ILE A 67 10.09 -9.09 12.85
CA ILE A 67 8.71 -9.12 13.33
C ILE A 67 7.91 -7.96 12.73
N PHE A 68 8.47 -6.74 12.74
CA PHE A 68 7.79 -5.57 12.17
C PHE A 68 7.60 -5.69 10.65
N ILE A 69 8.58 -6.22 9.92
CA ILE A 69 8.45 -6.49 8.48
C ILE A 69 7.37 -7.55 8.22
N ALA A 70 7.33 -8.62 9.02
CA ALA A 70 6.30 -9.65 8.88
C ALA A 70 4.90 -9.11 9.18
N LEU A 71 4.75 -8.27 10.21
CA LEU A 71 3.49 -7.60 10.54
C LEU A 71 3.06 -6.61 9.45
N GLU A 72 4.00 -5.86 8.88
CA GLU A 72 3.73 -4.97 7.75
C GLU A 72 3.21 -5.78 6.55
N GLY A 73 3.89 -6.88 6.18
CA GLY A 73 3.46 -7.75 5.09
C GLY A 73 2.09 -8.38 5.34
N LEU A 74 1.79 -8.79 6.58
CA LEU A 74 0.49 -9.33 6.95
C LEU A 74 -0.62 -8.27 6.80
N CYS A 75 -0.40 -7.07 7.30
CA CYS A 75 -1.37 -5.98 7.27
C CYS A 75 -1.56 -5.42 5.86
N ALA A 76 -0.47 -5.09 5.15
CA ALA A 76 -0.51 -4.42 3.86
C ALA A 76 -0.71 -5.42 2.71
N ALA A 77 0.12 -6.46 2.62
CA ALA A 77 0.16 -7.34 1.46
C ALA A 77 -0.85 -8.49 1.51
N LEU A 78 -1.14 -9.04 2.70
CA LEU A 78 -2.17 -10.08 2.83
C LEU A 78 -3.55 -9.46 3.03
N LEU A 79 -3.81 -8.85 4.18
CA LEU A 79 -5.15 -8.39 4.54
C LEU A 79 -5.59 -7.18 3.70
N GLY A 80 -4.78 -6.12 3.69
CA GLY A 80 -5.09 -4.88 3.01
C GLY A 80 -5.32 -5.06 1.51
N GLN A 81 -4.40 -5.75 0.83
CA GLN A 81 -4.55 -6.00 -0.61
C GLN A 81 -5.66 -7.01 -0.94
N LEU A 82 -5.97 -7.97 -0.06
CA LEU A 82 -7.09 -8.88 -0.27
C LEU A 82 -8.42 -8.10 -0.24
N PHE A 83 -8.67 -7.31 0.80
CA PHE A 83 -9.86 -6.46 0.87
C PHE A 83 -9.92 -5.44 -0.28
N TYR A 84 -8.78 -4.86 -0.63
CA TYR A 84 -8.68 -3.97 -1.79
C TYR A 84 -9.05 -4.69 -3.11
N TYR A 85 -8.62 -5.93 -3.32
CA TYR A 85 -8.96 -6.67 -4.55
C TYR A 85 -10.42 -7.09 -4.58
N TYR A 86 -11.00 -7.44 -3.44
CA TYR A 86 -12.45 -7.65 -3.33
C TYR A 86 -13.22 -6.39 -3.70
N ALA A 87 -12.84 -5.22 -3.14
CA ALA A 87 -13.45 -3.94 -3.46
C ALA A 87 -13.27 -3.56 -4.94
N LEU A 88 -12.08 -3.76 -5.50
CA LEU A 88 -11.77 -3.45 -6.89
C LEU A 88 -12.51 -4.37 -7.86
N LYS A 89 -12.74 -5.63 -7.48
CA LYS A 89 -13.53 -6.57 -8.28
C LYS A 89 -15.01 -6.16 -8.30
N SER A 90 -15.58 -5.78 -7.15
CA SER A 90 -17.01 -5.46 -7.02
C SER A 90 -17.39 -4.02 -7.38
N GLY A 91 -16.47 -3.05 -7.29
CA GLY A 91 -16.74 -1.63 -7.51
C GLY A 91 -15.77 -0.98 -8.50
N ASP A 92 -16.10 0.21 -9.01
CA ASP A 92 -15.28 0.90 -10.00
C ASP A 92 -13.94 1.40 -9.45
N ALA A 93 -12.88 1.29 -10.24
CA ALA A 93 -11.55 1.74 -9.83
C ALA A 93 -11.53 3.25 -9.53
N SER A 94 -12.31 4.06 -10.25
CA SER A 94 -12.47 5.49 -10.01
C SER A 94 -13.05 5.83 -8.64
N MET A 95 -13.76 4.89 -8.00
CA MET A 95 -14.39 5.05 -6.69
C MET A 95 -13.58 4.39 -5.58
N VAL A 96 -13.09 3.18 -5.83
CA VAL A 96 -12.31 2.38 -4.88
C VAL A 96 -10.96 3.04 -4.60
N VAL A 97 -10.27 3.57 -5.62
CA VAL A 97 -8.93 4.13 -5.46
C VAL A 97 -8.92 5.37 -4.57
N PRO A 98 -9.78 6.40 -4.79
CA PRO A 98 -9.85 7.55 -3.90
C PRO A 98 -10.28 7.18 -2.48
N LEU A 99 -11.20 6.22 -2.32
CA LEU A 99 -11.62 5.76 -1.01
C LEU A 99 -10.44 5.13 -0.24
N ILE A 100 -9.63 4.31 -0.90
CA ILE A 100 -8.42 3.75 -0.28
C ILE A 100 -7.37 4.85 -0.04
N ALA A 101 -7.29 5.87 -0.89
CA ALA A 101 -6.40 7.02 -0.70
C ALA A 101 -6.73 7.86 0.56
N SER A 102 -7.86 7.58 1.24
CA SER A 102 -8.16 8.13 2.56
C SER A 102 -7.38 7.44 3.70
N PHE A 103 -6.56 6.41 3.43
CA PHE A 103 -5.78 5.72 4.45
C PHE A 103 -4.87 6.61 5.33
N PRO A 104 -4.36 7.79 4.89
CA PRO A 104 -3.59 8.69 5.74
C PRO A 104 -4.34 9.12 7.02
N LEU A 105 -5.68 9.08 7.00
CA LEU A 105 -6.50 9.28 8.20
C LEU A 105 -6.20 8.23 9.27
N PHE A 106 -6.23 6.95 8.89
CA PHE A 106 -5.94 5.85 9.79
C PHE A 106 -4.47 5.88 10.22
N THR A 107 -3.56 6.17 9.29
CA THR A 107 -2.13 6.33 9.61
C THR A 107 -1.93 7.41 10.65
N PHE A 108 -2.57 8.57 10.51
CA PHE A 108 -2.46 9.66 11.48
C PHE A 108 -3.00 9.27 12.86
N ILE A 109 -4.18 8.64 12.93
CA ILE A 109 -4.78 8.20 14.19
C ILE A 109 -3.86 7.19 14.88
N ILE A 110 -3.44 6.14 14.17
CA ILE A 110 -2.56 5.10 14.71
C ILE A 110 -1.21 5.71 15.12
N ALA A 111 -0.61 6.57 14.29
CA ALA A 111 0.65 7.23 14.63
C ALA A 111 0.54 8.14 15.85
N SER A 112 -0.58 8.87 16.01
CA SER A 112 -0.80 9.70 17.20
C SER A 112 -0.88 8.87 18.49
N ILE A 113 -1.43 7.65 18.42
CA ILE A 113 -1.58 6.74 19.56
C ILE A 113 -0.26 6.03 19.87
N PHE A 114 0.42 5.48 18.86
CA PHE A 114 1.58 4.60 19.05
C PHE A 114 2.93 5.35 19.03
N LEU A 115 3.05 6.41 18.23
CA LEU A 115 4.28 7.20 18.13
C LEU A 115 4.26 8.47 18.99
N GLY A 116 3.12 8.80 19.61
CA GLY A 116 2.96 10.00 20.44
C GLY A 116 3.07 11.30 19.65
N ASP A 117 2.78 11.24 18.35
CA ASP A 117 2.93 12.34 17.42
C ASP A 117 2.02 13.52 17.82
N LYS A 118 2.59 14.73 17.95
CA LYS A 118 1.79 15.91 18.31
C LYS A 118 0.72 16.18 17.25
N VAL A 119 -0.54 16.15 17.68
CA VAL A 119 -1.69 16.52 16.88
C VAL A 119 -1.70 18.04 16.72
N THR A 120 -1.43 18.53 15.51
CA THR A 120 -1.49 19.97 15.20
C THR A 120 -2.76 20.29 14.43
N LEU A 121 -3.26 21.52 14.60
CA LEU A 121 -4.45 22.01 13.90
C LEU A 121 -4.28 21.91 12.37
N THR A 122 -3.07 22.14 11.87
CA THR A 122 -2.73 22.02 10.45
C THR A 122 -2.86 20.59 9.93
N LYS A 123 -2.40 19.58 10.69
CA LYS A 123 -2.57 18.16 10.32
C LYS A 123 -4.05 17.79 10.27
N ILE A 124 -4.84 18.23 11.25
CA ILE A 124 -6.30 18.01 11.27
C ILE A 124 -6.97 18.66 10.04
N ALA A 125 -6.63 19.91 9.72
CA ALA A 125 -7.18 20.60 8.56
C ALA A 125 -6.84 19.88 7.25
N GLY A 126 -5.59 19.42 7.10
CA GLY A 126 -5.16 18.63 5.95
C GLY A 126 -5.94 17.32 5.80
N LEU A 127 -6.19 16.61 6.91
CA LEU A 127 -7.02 15.40 6.91
C LEU A 127 -8.47 15.70 6.52
N GLY A 128 -9.03 16.83 6.99
CA GLY A 128 -10.36 17.29 6.57
C GLY A 128 -10.44 17.52 5.06
N LEU A 129 -9.41 18.14 4.46
CA LEU A 129 -9.33 18.33 3.02
C LEU A 129 -9.25 17.02 2.24
N ILE A 130 -8.50 16.02 2.75
CA ILE A 130 -8.46 14.68 2.15
C ILE A 130 -9.84 14.04 2.16
N ILE A 131 -10.56 14.07 3.29
CA ILE A 131 -11.92 13.53 3.40
C ILE A 131 -12.85 14.22 2.41
N MET A 132 -12.86 15.55 2.39
CA MET A 132 -13.70 16.31 1.47
C MET A 132 -13.39 15.98 0.00
N GLY A 133 -12.11 15.87 -0.36
CA GLY A 133 -11.69 15.45 -1.70
C GLY A 133 -12.23 14.07 -2.08
N VAL A 134 -12.13 13.09 -1.17
CA VAL A 134 -12.66 11.74 -1.41
C VAL A 134 -14.18 11.74 -1.56
N VAL A 135 -14.90 12.52 -0.74
CA VAL A 135 -16.36 12.64 -0.82
C VAL A 135 -16.80 13.28 -2.14
N LEU A 136 -16.10 14.32 -2.60
CA LEU A 136 -16.39 14.99 -3.88
C LEU A 136 -16.08 14.13 -5.10
N ILE A 137 -15.04 13.29 -5.04
CA ILE A 137 -14.74 12.34 -6.13
C ILE A 137 -15.76 11.19 -6.14
N ARG A 138 -16.31 10.85 -4.98
CA ARG A 138 -17.33 9.81 -4.83
C ARG A 138 -18.69 10.23 -5.39
N SER A 139 -19.08 11.51 -5.28
CA SER A 139 -20.39 12.02 -5.72
C SER A 139 -20.50 12.10 -7.23
#